data_AF-A0A920RZY0-F1
#
_entry.id   AF-A0A920RZY0-F1
#
_cell.length_a   1.000
_cell.length_b   1.000
_cell.length_c   1.000
_cell.angle_alpha   90.00
_cell.angle_beta   90.00
_cell.angle_gamma   90.00
#
_symmetry.space_group_name_H-M   'P 1'
#
loop_
_entity.id
_entity.type
_entity.pdbx_description
1 polymer ?
#
loop_
_entity_poly.entity_id
_entity_poly.type
_entity_poly.pdbx_seq_one_letter_code
_entity_poly.pdbx_strand_id
1 'polypeptide(L)' 'MSSKARDGVVNKWGQTHDIKNLFISDGRFLQLEQLKILLLLLLVLGLRQADRIASEMSKKNI' A
#
# COMPACT_ATOMS: atom_id res chain seq x y z
N MET A 1 -1.85 0.14 7.91
CA MET A 1 -0.99 -0.92 7.35
C MET A 1 -0.62 -1.87 8.47
N SER A 2 -1.42 -2.90 8.68
CA SER A 2 -1.37 -3.71 9.90
C SER A 2 -0.74 -5.07 9.62
N SER A 3 -0.12 -5.68 10.64
CA SER A 3 0.47 -7.03 10.49
C SER A 3 -0.58 -8.12 10.53
N LYS A 4 -1.70 -7.90 11.24
CA LYS A 4 -2.82 -8.83 11.37
C LYS A 4 -4.08 -8.22 10.74
N ALA A 5 -4.87 -9.07 10.08
CA ALA A 5 -6.11 -8.67 9.40
C ALA A 5 -7.17 -8.06 10.34
N ARG A 6 -7.23 -8.52 11.60
CA ARG A 6 -8.14 -7.95 12.59
C ARG A 6 -7.81 -6.51 13.01
N ASP A 7 -6.55 -6.11 12.83
CA ASP A 7 -6.04 -4.81 13.27
C ASP A 7 -5.98 -3.79 12.11
N GLY A 8 -6.43 -4.17 10.90
CA GLY A 8 -6.50 -3.27 9.75
C GLY A 8 -6.80 -3.95 8.41
N VAL A 9 -7.18 -3.13 7.43
CA VAL A 9 -7.68 -3.60 6.12
C VAL A 9 -6.57 -4.11 5.19
N VAL A 10 -5.37 -3.54 5.31
CA VAL A 10 -4.23 -3.83 4.41
C VAL A 10 -2.94 -4.08 5.18
N ASN A 11 -2.10 -4.92 4.59
CA ASN A 11 -0.77 -5.24 5.11
C ASN A 11 0.23 -4.07 4.89
N LYS A 12 1.51 -4.29 5.24
CA LYS A 12 2.60 -3.31 5.08
C LYS A 12 2.87 -2.84 3.64
N TRP A 13 2.30 -3.50 2.64
CA TRP A 13 2.45 -3.19 1.22
C TRP A 13 1.20 -2.57 0.58
N GLY A 14 0.14 -2.38 1.36
CA GLY A 14 -1.12 -1.83 0.85
C GLY A 14 -1.97 -2.89 0.13
N GLN A 15 -1.59 -4.16 0.26
CA GLN A 15 -2.36 -5.30 -0.22
C GLN A 15 -3.40 -5.68 0.83
N THR A 16 -4.62 -6.00 0.39
CA THR A 16 -5.66 -6.47 1.31
C THR A 16 -5.27 -7.83 1.92
N HIS A 17 -5.76 -8.10 3.12
CA HIS A 17 -5.48 -9.39 3.78
C HIS A 17 -6.23 -10.56 3.13
N ASP A 18 -7.41 -10.31 2.57
CA ASP A 18 -8.29 -11.34 2.05
C ASP A 18 -8.09 -11.62 0.55
N ILE A 19 -7.76 -10.59 -0.23
CA ILE A 19 -7.67 -10.67 -1.69
C ILE A 19 -6.25 -10.34 -2.15
N LYS A 20 -5.56 -11.34 -2.72
CA LYS A 20 -4.15 -11.23 -3.09
C LYS A 20 -3.88 -10.20 -4.19
N ASN A 21 -4.77 -10.01 -5.16
CA ASN A 21 -4.59 -9.07 -6.26
C ASN A 21 -5.25 -7.70 -6.04
N LEU A 22 -5.72 -7.41 -4.82
CA LEU A 22 -6.34 -6.12 -4.47
C LEU A 22 -5.41 -5.27 -3.62
N PHE A 23 -5.15 -4.06 -4.09
CA PHE A 23 -4.22 -3.11 -3.50
C PHE A 23 -4.90 -1.74 -3.31
N ILE A 24 -4.69 -1.13 -2.14
CA ILE A 24 -5.20 0.20 -1.78
C ILE A 24 -3.99 1.12 -1.55
N SER A 25 -3.90 2.22 -2.31
CA SER A 25 -2.78 3.18 -2.30
C SER A 25 -3.12 4.53 -1.65
N ASP A 26 -4.23 4.59 -0.91
CA ASP A 26 -4.76 5.85 -0.39
C ASP A 26 -3.94 6.39 0.80
N GLY A 27 -3.55 7.67 0.71
CA GLY A 27 -2.81 8.40 1.74
C GLY A 27 -3.66 9.02 2.83
N ARG A 28 -4.99 8.93 2.76
CA ARG A 28 -5.92 9.59 3.70
C ARG A 28 -5.87 9.09 5.15
N PHE A 29 -5.10 8.04 5.44
CA PHE A 29 -4.78 7.63 6.81
C PHE A 29 -3.66 8.47 7.46
N LEU A 30 -2.91 9.25 6.68
CA LEU A 30 -1.84 10.12 7.16
C LEU A 30 -2.42 11.53 7.38
N GLN A 31 -2.92 11.77 8.59
CA GLN A 31 -3.30 13.11 9.05
C GLN A 31 -2.02 13.94 9.23
N LEU A 32 -1.56 14.63 8.18
CA LEU A 32 -0.45 15.58 8.26
C LEU A 32 -0.84 16.92 7.63
N GLU A 33 -0.63 18.01 8.37
CA GLU A 33 -1.01 19.39 8.00
C GLU A 33 -0.16 20.01 6.86
N GLN A 34 0.75 19.27 6.23
CA GLN A 34 1.65 19.80 5.20
C GLN A 34 1.48 19.11 3.85
N LEU A 35 0.51 19.63 3.08
CA LEU A 35 0.14 19.18 1.72
C LEU A 35 1.32 18.94 0.76
N LYS A 36 2.43 19.67 0.89
CA LYS A 36 3.60 19.55 0.00
C LYS A 36 4.42 18.28 0.25
N ILE A 37 4.54 17.86 1.52
CA ILE A 37 5.19 16.59 1.90
C ILE A 37 4.27 15.40 1.60
N LEU A 38 2.95 15.60 1.67
CA LEU A 38 1.95 14.57 1.39
C LEU A 38 2.05 14.05 -0.05
N LEU A 39 2.23 14.92 -1.06
CA LEU A 39 2.33 14.50 -2.46
C LEU A 39 3.57 13.62 -2.71
N LEU A 40 4.73 14.03 -2.20
CA LEU A 40 5.98 13.27 -2.36
C LEU A 40 5.91 11.94 -1.62
N LEU A 41 5.35 11.92 -0.41
CA LEU A 41 5.18 10.70 0.37
C LEU A 41 4.21 9.73 -0.32
N LEU A 42 3.12 10.23 -0.91
CA LEU A 42 2.17 9.41 -1.66
C LEU A 42 2.81 8.82 -2.91
N LEU A 43 3.62 9.61 -3.63
CA LEU A 43 4.38 9.14 -4.78
C LEU A 43 5.36 8.01 -4.37
N VAL A 44 6.14 8.22 -3.31
CA VAL A 44 7.08 7.21 -2.79
C VAL A 44 6.37 5.93 -2.36
N LEU A 45 5.24 6.04 -1.67
CA LEU A 45 4.43 4.89 -1.26
C LEU A 45 3.86 4.14 -2.47
N GLY A 46 3.40 4.86 -3.50
CA GLY A 46 2.91 4.29 -4.75
C GLY A 46 3.99 3.54 -5.51
N LEU A 47 5.20 4.12 -5.64
CA LEU A 47 6.33 3.45 -6.29
C LEU A 47 6.72 2.16 -5.57
N ARG A 48 6.81 2.18 -4.23
CA ARG A 48 7.10 0.99 -3.43
C ARG A 48 6.04 -0.11 -3.60
N GLN A 49 4.78 0.27 -3.79
CA GLN A 49 3.67 -0.66 -4.01
C GLN A 49 3.70 -1.24 -5.43
N ALA A 50 4.06 -0.43 -6.43
CA ALA A 50 4.26 -0.87 -7.80
C ALA A 50 5.38 -1.92 -7.91
N ASP A 51 6.52 -1.71 -7.22
CA ASP A 51 7.61 -2.68 -7.18
C ASP A 51 7.16 -4.03 -6.60
N ARG A 52 6.33 -3.99 -5.55
CA ARG A 52 5.76 -5.20 -4.94
C ARG A 52 4.85 -5.93 -5.92
N ILE A 53 3.96 -5.21 -6.61
CA ILE A 53 3.04 -5.77 -7.60
C ILE A 53 3.83 -6.41 -8.74
N ALA A 54 4.81 -5.70 -9.31
CA ALA A 54 5.65 -6.21 -10.39
C ALA A 54 6.40 -7.49 -9.97
N SER A 55 6.95 -7.53 -8.75
CA SER A 55 7.62 -8.71 -8.22
C SER A 55 6.68 -9.91 -8.08
N GLU A 56 5.45 -9.70 -7.62
CA GLU A 56 4.48 -10.79 -7.42
C GLU A 56 3.86 -11.28 -8.72
N MET A 57 3.62 -10.38 -9.69
CA MET A 57 3.18 -10.75 -11.04
C MET A 57 4.23 -11.59 -11.75
N SER A 58 5.52 -11.23 -11.64
CA SER A 58 6.63 -12.00 -12.20
C SER A 58 6.70 -13.41 -11.60
N LYS A 59 6.42 -13.55 -10.30
CA LYS A 59 6.33 -14.83 -9.59
C LYS A 59 5.03 -15.59 -9.82
N LYS A 60 4.02 -14.98 -10.50
CA LYS A 60 2.66 -15.51 -10.65
C LYS A 60 1.96 -15.81 -9.31
N ASN A 61 2.24 -15.01 -8.29
CA ASN A 61 1.63 -15.14 -6.97
C ASN A 61 0.30 -14.38 -6.85
N ILE A 62 0.05 -13.44 -7.77
CA ILE A 62 -1.13 -12.59 -7.89
C ILE A 62 -1.55 -12.47 -9.35
#